data_AF-A0A5C0DR07-F1
#
_entry.id   AF-A0A5C0DR07-F1
#
_cell.length_a   1.000
_cell.length_b   1.000
_cell.length_c   1.000
_cell.angle_alpha   90.00
_cell.angle_beta   90.00
_cell.angle_gamma   90.00
#
_symmetry.space_group_name_H-M   'P 1'
#
loop_
_entity.id
_entity.type
_entity.pdbx_description
1 polymer ?
#
loop_
_entity_poly.entity_id
_entity_poly.type
_entity_poly.pdbx_seq_one_letter_code
_entity_poly.pdbx_strand_id
1 'polypeptide(L)'
;MEATVQQQYLQVLSDILQERLVAQLLDSQDFQVKCAIRNDELMILTQHPADVLVDIQQVFEVLEQALQWQFNYQTQRVQFFLRIAGEKRPYAQYFLDFQIPSIDSEQETEDEFPIPTVDRERETVNIENERDSLFISADLQTPSSPITETEDEPITDSFLPSSEESFSDYLLPDSHLSLDENEVEKIEDIEEKFAPFANIADKPRKRQLSLSLPPVPIMIGTAVVIALLASSGAFVLHRGCVIFECKELQTAQQFKSEYQQQIKRTKSQKDLLTMQQQLDKVVADLQEIPEWSPRYQDSQVLVNSFSEQSTKINQVLKALQIGSSAQKKTQTPPQSVDELRNRQKLWKEAITSLKIIKPSHELYGLVTANLSNYQNTLKTVNDQLLKEETWVQKIANAKTLGENATKRQATAKSASEWQKVESDFQTAINTLKIIPIDSLETENARKLLAEYQPKIIVARDRAKKEQLAATSYQQAIKAANQAQAYSNQNQWQGAVKSWEQAVQSVKQVGQDTSYFNQAEPLIETYTASLKQAQEQFQLYGDLTQTRAELNSTCTNTIKICTFTIKNQKISVRLTPEYDRLFQANNPQIQSHFQSLKYALTAISQNAQLPVFIYNAQGQERYMRQPQ
;
A
#
# COMPACT_ATOMS: atom_id res chain seq x y z
N MET A 1 -19.16 34.80 16.13
CA MET A 1 -19.80 33.54 16.64
C MET A 1 -19.24 32.30 15.92
N GLU A 2 -18.46 32.48 14.87
CA GLU A 2 -17.90 31.45 13.99
C GLU A 2 -16.98 30.47 14.72
N ALA A 3 -16.20 30.93 15.69
CA ALA A 3 -15.21 30.12 16.40
C ALA A 3 -15.76 28.77 16.92
N THR A 4 -16.97 28.73 17.47
CA THR A 4 -17.59 27.49 17.99
C THR A 4 -17.96 26.51 16.86
N VAL A 5 -18.27 27.02 15.66
CA VAL A 5 -18.55 26.19 14.47
C VAL A 5 -17.25 25.69 13.85
N GLN A 6 -16.26 26.59 13.70
CA GLN A 6 -14.91 26.28 13.20
C GLN A 6 -14.22 25.22 14.08
N GLN A 7 -14.37 25.32 15.40
CA GLN A 7 -13.82 24.35 16.35
C GLN A 7 -14.50 22.96 16.24
N GLN A 8 -15.81 22.89 15.93
CA GLN A 8 -16.46 21.61 15.61
C GLN A 8 -15.95 20.99 14.30
N TYR A 9 -15.66 21.80 13.27
CA TYR A 9 -15.06 21.29 12.04
C TYR A 9 -13.61 20.81 12.24
N LEU A 10 -12.81 21.52 13.05
CA LEU A 10 -11.46 21.09 13.42
C LEU A 10 -11.46 19.82 14.28
N GLN A 11 -12.46 19.60 15.12
CA GLN A 11 -12.67 18.35 15.84
C GLN A 11 -12.91 17.20 14.84
N VAL A 12 -13.91 17.32 13.96
CA VAL A 12 -14.23 16.30 12.95
C VAL A 12 -13.08 16.03 11.98
N LEU A 13 -12.28 17.04 11.63
CA LEU A 13 -11.04 16.88 10.86
C LEU A 13 -10.00 16.07 11.65
N SER A 14 -9.80 16.38 12.94
CA SER A 14 -8.89 15.62 13.82
C SER A 14 -9.32 14.15 13.90
N ASP A 15 -10.61 13.91 14.12
CA ASP A 15 -11.19 12.56 14.24
C ASP A 15 -11.02 11.75 12.93
N ILE A 16 -11.19 12.38 11.76
CA ILE A 16 -10.98 11.73 10.45
C ILE A 16 -9.51 11.41 10.18
N LEU A 17 -8.60 12.33 10.50
CA LEU A 17 -7.15 12.13 10.31
C LEU A 17 -6.60 11.07 11.29
N GLN A 18 -7.15 11.05 12.51
CA GLN A 18 -6.94 10.01 13.51
C GLN A 18 -7.34 8.62 12.96
N GLU A 19 -8.58 8.47 12.49
CA GLU A 19 -9.07 7.21 11.92
C GLU A 19 -8.26 6.76 10.70
N ARG A 20 -7.82 7.69 9.83
CA ARG A 20 -6.99 7.37 8.66
C ARG A 20 -5.58 6.88 9.03
N LEU A 21 -4.93 7.45 10.04
CA LEU A 21 -3.65 6.97 10.55
C LEU A 21 -3.80 5.55 11.15
N VAL A 22 -4.75 5.38 12.07
CA VAL A 22 -5.04 4.10 12.74
C VAL A 22 -5.41 2.98 11.74
N ALA A 23 -6.00 3.33 10.59
CA ALA A 23 -6.34 2.37 9.53
C ALA A 23 -5.18 2.02 8.58
N GLN A 24 -4.09 2.78 8.55
CA GLN A 24 -2.99 2.62 7.58
C GLN A 24 -1.62 2.28 8.20
N LEU A 25 -1.39 2.58 9.49
CA LEU A 25 -0.14 2.31 10.19
C LEU A 25 -0.38 1.32 11.34
N LEU A 26 0.29 0.17 11.31
CA LEU A 26 0.06 -0.97 12.21
C LEU A 26 0.19 -0.62 13.70
N ASP A 27 1.19 0.20 14.05
CA ASP A 27 1.53 0.54 15.44
C ASP A 27 0.92 1.88 15.93
N SER A 28 -0.08 2.43 15.22
CA SER A 28 -0.56 3.80 15.44
C SER A 28 -1.80 3.95 16.33
N GLN A 29 -2.25 2.89 17.00
CA GLN A 29 -3.48 2.93 17.82
C GLN A 29 -3.43 3.97 18.96
N ASP A 30 -2.24 4.23 19.51
CA ASP A 30 -2.01 5.23 20.57
C ASP A 30 -1.69 6.65 20.05
N PHE A 31 -1.82 6.90 18.74
CA PHE A 31 -1.59 8.23 18.19
C PHE A 31 -2.69 9.21 18.62
N GLN A 32 -2.41 10.52 18.61
CA GLN A 32 -3.40 11.58 18.82
C GLN A 32 -3.20 12.72 17.83
N VAL A 33 -4.16 12.92 16.91
CA VAL A 33 -4.20 14.05 15.98
C VAL A 33 -5.00 15.20 16.58
N LYS A 34 -4.48 16.44 16.46
CA LYS A 34 -5.14 17.67 16.91
C LYS A 34 -4.96 18.78 15.88
N CYS A 35 -6.07 19.25 15.30
CA CYS A 35 -6.08 20.32 14.30
C CYS A 35 -6.37 21.69 14.93
N ALA A 36 -5.65 22.72 14.46
CA ALA A 36 -5.84 24.12 14.84
C ALA A 36 -5.63 25.03 13.63
N ILE A 37 -6.18 26.25 13.65
CA ILE A 37 -5.89 27.27 12.65
C ILE A 37 -5.19 28.45 13.33
N ARG A 38 -4.16 28.99 12.67
CA ARG A 38 -3.41 30.18 13.10
C ARG A 38 -2.93 30.91 11.86
N ASN A 39 -3.13 32.23 11.79
CA ASN A 39 -2.70 33.06 10.65
C ASN A 39 -3.23 32.55 9.29
N ASP A 40 -4.45 32.00 9.28
CA ASP A 40 -5.09 31.30 8.15
C ASP A 40 -4.36 30.06 7.60
N GLU A 41 -3.32 29.60 8.31
CA GLU A 41 -2.65 28.31 8.08
C GLU A 41 -3.31 27.21 8.94
N LEU A 42 -3.52 26.03 8.34
CA LEU A 42 -4.02 24.85 9.04
C LEU A 42 -2.84 24.08 9.66
N MET A 43 -2.79 24.02 11.00
CA MET A 43 -1.79 23.26 11.75
C MET A 43 -2.37 21.92 12.21
N ILE A 44 -1.68 20.83 11.93
CA ILE A 44 -2.07 19.46 12.31
C ILE A 44 -0.95 18.87 13.17
N LEU A 45 -1.23 18.66 14.46
CA LEU A 45 -0.28 18.09 15.41
C LEU A 45 -0.64 16.62 15.70
N THR A 46 0.17 15.72 15.18
CA THR A 46 0.13 14.28 15.47
C THR A 46 1.08 13.96 16.60
N GLN A 47 0.62 13.17 17.57
CA GLN A 47 1.38 12.80 18.76
C GLN A 47 1.38 11.28 18.93
N HIS A 48 2.46 10.70 19.45
CA HIS A 48 2.59 9.26 19.73
C HIS A 48 3.36 9.04 21.05
N PRO A 49 3.23 7.91 21.74
CA PRO A 49 4.03 7.61 22.92
C PRO A 49 5.48 7.22 22.54
N ALA A 50 6.41 7.37 23.48
CA ALA A 50 7.87 7.38 23.21
C ALA A 50 8.48 6.00 22.87
N ASP A 51 7.70 4.93 23.06
CA ASP A 51 8.02 3.53 22.82
C ASP A 51 7.63 3.05 21.41
N VAL A 52 6.79 3.79 20.69
CA VAL A 52 6.43 3.48 19.29
C VAL A 52 7.47 4.04 18.33
N LEU A 53 8.02 3.16 17.47
CA LEU A 53 8.86 3.55 16.33
C LEU A 53 7.97 4.10 15.21
N VAL A 54 8.31 5.28 14.68
CA VAL A 54 7.45 6.00 13.71
C VAL A 54 8.22 6.31 12.43
N ASP A 55 7.71 5.82 11.30
CA ASP A 55 8.12 6.31 9.98
C ASP A 55 7.50 7.69 9.75
N ILE A 56 8.36 8.72 9.81
CA ILE A 56 7.98 10.13 9.68
C ILE A 56 7.39 10.42 8.29
N GLN A 57 7.94 9.81 7.24
CA GLN A 57 7.49 10.04 5.87
C GLN A 57 6.13 9.36 5.64
N GLN A 58 5.98 8.11 6.08
CA GLN A 58 4.72 7.37 5.96
C GLN A 58 3.58 8.07 6.72
N VAL A 59 3.85 8.64 7.90
CA VAL A 59 2.87 9.45 8.65
C VAL A 59 2.42 10.69 7.87
N PHE A 60 3.34 11.43 7.26
CA PHE A 60 2.97 12.63 6.50
C PHE A 60 2.28 12.31 5.17
N GLU A 61 2.70 11.27 4.45
CA GLU A 61 2.01 10.81 3.22
C GLU A 61 0.55 10.38 3.50
N VAL A 62 0.28 9.67 4.59
CA VAL A 62 -1.09 9.29 5.00
C VAL A 62 -1.94 10.51 5.34
N LEU A 63 -1.38 11.50 6.04
CA LEU A 63 -2.08 12.73 6.42
C LEU A 63 -2.35 13.66 5.21
N GLU A 64 -1.41 13.75 4.27
CA GLU A 64 -1.58 14.50 3.02
C GLU A 64 -2.69 13.89 2.16
N GLN A 65 -2.65 12.57 1.93
CA GLN A 65 -3.67 11.86 1.16
C GLN A 65 -5.07 12.02 1.81
N ALA A 66 -5.17 11.91 3.13
CA ALA A 66 -6.43 12.08 3.85
C ALA A 66 -7.02 13.50 3.70
N LEU A 67 -6.19 14.55 3.62
CA LEU A 67 -6.65 15.91 3.32
C LEU A 67 -7.12 16.06 1.88
N GLN A 68 -6.26 15.69 0.91
CA GLN A 68 -6.54 15.83 -0.53
C GLN A 68 -7.86 15.17 -0.96
N TRP A 69 -8.20 14.03 -0.35
CA TRP A 69 -9.38 13.25 -0.73
C TRP A 69 -10.68 13.70 -0.04
N GLN A 70 -10.62 14.30 1.14
CA GLN A 70 -11.83 14.57 1.96
C GLN A 70 -12.16 16.06 2.18
N PHE A 71 -11.23 16.98 1.88
CA PHE A 71 -11.34 18.39 2.29
C PHE A 71 -11.03 19.38 1.17
N ASN A 72 -12.10 19.95 0.59
CA ASN A 72 -12.02 21.12 -0.30
C ASN A 72 -11.86 22.42 0.53
N TYR A 73 -10.77 22.51 1.30
CA TYR A 73 -10.49 23.58 2.27
C TYR A 73 -9.76 24.75 1.61
N GLN A 74 -10.25 25.97 1.79
CA GLN A 74 -9.70 27.19 1.15
C GLN A 74 -8.48 27.79 1.88
N THR A 75 -7.62 26.96 2.46
CA THR A 75 -6.37 27.38 3.12
C THR A 75 -5.19 27.14 2.18
N GLN A 76 -4.48 28.19 1.78
CA GLN A 76 -3.31 28.07 0.89
C GLN A 76 -2.18 27.21 1.48
N ARG A 77 -2.10 27.09 2.81
CA ARG A 77 -1.04 26.35 3.52
C ARG A 77 -1.54 25.41 4.59
N VAL A 78 -0.89 24.25 4.66
CA VAL A 78 -1.02 23.27 5.75
C VAL A 78 0.36 22.97 6.34
N GLN A 79 0.41 22.83 7.66
CA GLN A 79 1.61 22.49 8.42
C GLN A 79 1.34 21.25 9.28
N PHE A 80 2.07 20.17 9.02
CA PHE A 80 2.03 18.96 9.84
C PHE A 80 3.17 18.99 10.85
N PHE A 81 2.90 18.54 12.08
CA PHE A 81 3.85 18.46 13.17
C PHE A 81 3.77 17.09 13.83
N LEU A 82 4.92 16.47 14.10
CA LEU A 82 5.00 15.16 14.73
C LEU A 82 5.80 15.25 16.04
N ARG A 83 5.26 14.65 17.12
CA ARG A 83 5.73 14.89 18.49
C ARG A 83 5.55 13.68 19.42
N ILE A 84 6.50 13.47 20.33
CA ILE A 84 6.35 12.53 21.44
C ILE A 84 5.34 13.09 22.47
N ALA A 85 4.46 12.23 22.99
CA ALA A 85 3.47 12.57 24.00
C ALA A 85 4.16 13.11 25.28
N GLY A 86 3.71 14.27 25.76
CA GLY A 86 4.29 14.97 26.91
C GLY A 86 5.40 15.97 26.57
N GLU A 87 6.05 15.87 25.41
CA GLU A 87 7.08 16.85 25.01
C GLU A 87 6.50 18.20 24.57
N LYS A 88 7.31 19.26 24.66
CA LYS A 88 6.89 20.64 24.36
C LYS A 88 7.11 21.07 22.91
N ARG A 89 8.02 20.44 22.16
CA ARG A 89 8.36 20.77 20.77
C ARG A 89 8.14 19.56 19.87
N PRO A 90 7.60 19.71 18.64
CA PRO A 90 7.67 18.65 17.64
C PRO A 90 9.11 18.38 17.24
N TYR A 91 9.42 17.13 16.85
CA TYR A 91 10.75 16.74 16.35
C TYR A 91 10.81 16.68 14.82
N ALA A 92 9.65 16.58 14.15
CA ALA A 92 9.54 16.69 12.70
C ALA A 92 8.36 17.59 12.31
N GLN A 93 8.48 18.22 11.14
CA GLN A 93 7.49 19.11 10.55
C GLN A 93 7.48 18.97 9.02
N TYR A 94 6.32 19.15 8.40
CA TYR A 94 6.15 19.13 6.94
C TYR A 94 5.18 20.23 6.51
N PHE A 95 5.39 20.79 5.31
CA PHE A 95 4.66 21.95 4.78
C PHE A 95 4.04 21.58 3.43
N LEU A 96 2.79 21.97 3.22
CA LEU A 96 2.07 21.77 1.97
C LEU A 96 1.42 23.08 1.52
N ASP A 97 1.81 23.57 0.32
CA ASP A 97 1.16 24.70 -0.36
C ASP A 97 0.14 24.17 -1.38
N PHE A 98 -1.12 24.59 -1.29
CA PHE A 98 -2.17 24.23 -2.26
C PHE A 98 -2.31 25.30 -3.35
N GLN A 99 -2.07 24.92 -4.61
CA GLN A 99 -2.38 25.78 -5.76
C GLN A 99 -3.90 25.84 -6.01
N ILE A 100 -4.49 27.01 -5.78
CA ILE A 100 -5.89 27.28 -6.12
C ILE A 100 -5.97 27.70 -7.59
N PRO A 101 -6.77 27.04 -8.45
CA PRO A 101 -7.05 27.53 -9.79
C PRO A 101 -7.85 28.83 -9.72
N SER A 102 -7.26 29.94 -10.17
CA SER A 102 -7.94 31.24 -10.25
C SER A 102 -8.95 31.24 -11.40
N ILE A 103 -10.24 31.23 -11.09
CA ILE A 103 -11.30 31.53 -12.04
C ILE A 103 -11.36 33.04 -12.22
N ASP A 104 -10.76 33.56 -13.31
CA ASP A 104 -11.28 34.66 -14.13
C ASP A 104 -10.23 35.14 -15.16
N SER A 105 -10.29 34.57 -16.37
CA SER A 105 -10.01 35.26 -17.66
C SER A 105 -10.20 34.32 -18.86
N GLU A 106 -11.37 34.41 -19.50
CA GLU A 106 -11.47 34.12 -20.94
C GLU A 106 -11.12 35.40 -21.72
N GLN A 107 -10.91 35.27 -23.04
CA GLN A 107 -10.32 36.25 -23.96
C GLN A 107 -8.79 36.44 -23.77
N GLU A 108 -7.95 36.41 -24.81
CA GLU A 108 -8.26 36.25 -26.25
C GLU A 108 -7.14 35.50 -27.01
N THR A 109 -7.47 35.02 -28.20
CA THR A 109 -6.61 34.20 -29.07
C THR A 109 -5.66 35.04 -29.91
N GLU A 110 -4.45 34.53 -30.17
CA GLU A 110 -3.86 34.54 -31.51
C GLU A 110 -2.84 33.39 -31.67
N ASP A 111 -2.66 32.92 -32.91
CA ASP A 111 -1.85 31.74 -33.26
C ASP A 111 -0.34 32.05 -33.33
N GLU A 112 0.52 31.03 -33.15
CA GLU A 112 1.41 30.50 -34.22
C GLU A 112 2.35 29.38 -33.69
N PHE A 113 2.50 28.32 -34.49
CA PHE A 113 3.42 27.17 -34.33
C PHE A 113 4.25 27.05 -35.64
N PRO A 114 5.38 26.31 -35.74
CA PRO A 114 6.35 25.89 -34.70
C PRO A 114 7.85 25.86 -35.18
N ILE A 115 8.80 25.50 -34.28
CA ILE A 115 10.23 25.11 -34.52
C ILE A 115 11.10 26.16 -35.29
N PRO A 116 12.43 25.98 -35.59
CA PRO A 116 13.41 24.90 -35.35
C PRO A 116 14.26 25.16 -34.07
N THR A 117 15.49 24.67 -33.79
CA THR A 117 16.55 23.95 -34.56
C THR A 117 17.44 23.11 -33.60
N VAL A 118 18.40 22.34 -34.15
CA VAL A 118 19.54 21.71 -33.45
C VAL A 118 20.85 22.30 -33.99
N ASP A 119 21.84 22.57 -33.14
CA ASP A 119 23.31 22.43 -33.36
C ASP A 119 24.11 23.16 -32.25
N ARG A 120 25.44 23.06 -32.11
CA ARG A 120 26.40 21.93 -32.04
C ARG A 120 27.83 22.49 -32.11
N GLU A 121 28.68 22.04 -31.17
CA GLU A 121 30.16 22.10 -31.17
C GLU A 121 30.93 23.43 -30.97
N ARG A 122 32.15 23.23 -30.44
CA ARG A 122 33.32 24.12 -30.33
C ARG A 122 33.29 25.28 -29.33
N GLU A 123 34.42 25.69 -28.77
CA GLU A 123 35.69 25.04 -28.31
C GLU A 123 36.56 26.18 -27.70
N THR A 124 37.69 25.83 -27.07
CA THR A 124 38.73 26.74 -26.52
C THR A 124 38.32 27.65 -25.34
N VAL A 125 39.24 28.19 -24.53
CA VAL A 125 40.30 27.59 -23.67
C VAL A 125 40.94 28.75 -22.89
N ASN A 126 41.12 28.60 -21.56
CA ASN A 126 42.02 29.26 -20.58
C ASN A 126 42.38 30.79 -20.75
N ILE A 127 42.59 31.57 -19.68
CA ILE A 127 43.86 31.65 -18.93
C ILE A 127 43.71 32.64 -17.74
N GLU A 128 44.16 32.27 -16.53
CA GLU A 128 44.72 33.10 -15.42
C GLU A 128 43.89 34.28 -14.82
N ASN A 129 44.14 34.89 -13.63
CA ASN A 129 44.96 34.67 -12.40
C ASN A 129 44.36 35.57 -11.27
N GLU A 130 44.73 35.63 -9.97
CA GLU A 130 45.77 35.02 -9.10
C GLU A 130 45.34 35.14 -7.60
N ARG A 131 45.96 34.38 -6.66
CA ARG A 131 46.02 34.57 -5.17
C ARG A 131 44.71 34.38 -4.38
N ASP A 132 44.70 34.01 -3.09
CA ASP A 132 45.74 33.77 -2.06
C ASP A 132 45.65 32.31 -1.52
N SER A 133 46.72 31.54 -1.33
CA SER A 133 47.61 31.41 -0.13
C SER A 133 46.90 30.96 1.16
N LEU A 134 47.32 29.95 1.96
CA LEU A 134 48.53 29.10 2.11
C LEU A 134 48.11 27.61 2.34
N PHE A 135 48.80 26.55 1.85
CA PHE A 135 49.96 25.82 2.46
C PHE A 135 49.81 25.48 3.98
N ILE A 136 50.20 24.32 4.56
CA ILE A 136 51.00 23.10 4.23
C ILE A 136 50.70 22.07 5.38
N SER A 137 50.98 20.75 5.46
CA SER A 137 51.28 19.53 4.65
C SER A 137 51.55 18.36 5.66
N ALA A 138 51.62 17.04 5.40
CA ALA A 138 51.32 16.12 4.28
C ALA A 138 51.41 14.64 4.79
N ASP A 139 51.18 13.66 3.90
CA ASP A 139 51.66 12.25 3.84
C ASP A 139 52.14 11.47 5.10
N LEU A 140 51.71 10.19 5.24
CA LEU A 140 52.58 9.04 4.90
C LEU A 140 51.85 7.67 4.82
N GLN A 141 52.07 6.97 3.69
CA GLN A 141 52.37 5.53 3.50
C GLN A 141 51.65 4.41 4.30
N THR A 142 51.10 3.44 3.55
CA THR A 142 50.84 2.05 3.97
C THR A 142 52.13 1.23 4.12
N PRO A 143 52.10 0.18 4.96
CA PRO A 143 52.29 -1.18 4.39
C PRO A 143 51.33 -2.24 5.00
N SER A 144 51.43 -3.49 4.51
CA SER A 144 50.41 -4.55 4.68
C SER A 144 50.83 -5.72 5.58
N SER A 145 49.83 -6.51 6.04
CA SER A 145 49.92 -7.91 6.52
C SER A 145 50.55 -8.13 7.91
N PRO A 146 50.36 -9.30 8.59
CA PRO A 146 49.79 -10.57 8.09
C PRO A 146 48.63 -11.19 8.92
N ILE A 147 48.25 -12.41 8.51
CA ILE A 147 47.27 -13.32 9.15
C ILE A 147 47.94 -14.12 10.29
N THR A 148 47.16 -14.50 11.31
CA THR A 148 47.45 -15.69 12.13
C THR A 148 46.16 -16.46 12.42
N GLU A 149 46.18 -17.78 12.25
CA GLU A 149 45.13 -18.73 12.63
C GLU A 149 45.44 -19.34 14.01
N THR A 150 44.41 -19.81 14.71
CA THR A 150 44.54 -20.78 15.82
C THR A 150 43.38 -21.77 15.75
N GLU A 151 43.70 -23.06 15.68
CA GLU A 151 42.77 -24.19 15.69
C GLU A 151 42.59 -24.76 17.13
N ASP A 152 42.18 -26.03 17.22
CA ASP A 152 41.86 -26.88 18.38
C ASP A 152 40.41 -26.70 18.95
N GLU A 153 39.41 -27.54 18.65
CA GLU A 153 39.22 -29.01 18.91
C GLU A 153 38.43 -29.28 20.24
N PRO A 154 37.83 -30.47 20.49
CA PRO A 154 36.67 -30.99 19.75
C PRO A 154 35.58 -31.67 20.64
N ILE A 155 34.32 -31.79 20.19
CA ILE A 155 33.38 -32.82 20.69
C ILE A 155 32.56 -33.40 19.53
N THR A 156 32.36 -34.73 19.55
CA THR A 156 31.74 -35.57 18.52
C THR A 156 30.22 -35.76 18.67
N ASP A 157 29.57 -36.26 17.60
CA ASP A 157 28.33 -37.05 17.50
C ASP A 157 27.17 -36.77 18.50
N SER A 158 25.92 -36.61 18.03
CA SER A 158 25.11 -37.80 17.71
C SER A 158 23.74 -37.50 17.05
N PHE A 159 23.37 -38.37 16.09
CA PHE A 159 22.02 -38.89 15.80
C PHE A 159 20.77 -37.97 15.70
N LEU A 160 20.27 -37.83 14.47
CA LEU A 160 18.84 -38.01 14.11
C LEU A 160 18.58 -39.54 13.90
N PRO A 161 17.34 -40.09 13.72
CA PRO A 161 16.07 -39.41 13.35
C PRO A 161 14.73 -39.93 13.98
N SER A 162 13.63 -39.25 13.59
CA SER A 162 12.27 -39.74 13.26
C SER A 162 11.37 -40.54 14.25
N SER A 163 10.17 -39.98 14.47
CA SER A 163 8.82 -40.62 14.48
C SER A 163 7.81 -39.44 14.36
N GLU A 164 6.65 -39.47 13.69
CA GLU A 164 5.78 -40.52 13.13
C GLU A 164 5.10 -41.48 14.13
N GLU A 165 4.15 -40.94 14.90
CA GLU A 165 2.76 -41.43 15.05
C GLU A 165 1.83 -40.18 15.11
N SER A 166 0.60 -40.07 14.61
CA SER A 166 -0.46 -41.02 14.21
C SER A 166 -1.30 -41.61 15.34
N PHE A 167 -2.21 -40.83 15.94
CA PHE A 167 -3.42 -41.35 16.59
C PHE A 167 -4.63 -40.42 16.45
N SER A 168 -5.83 -41.02 16.51
CA SER A 168 -7.14 -40.40 16.22
C SER A 168 -8.00 -40.14 17.47
N ASP A 169 -9.18 -39.58 17.22
CA ASP A 169 -10.41 -39.63 18.03
C ASP A 169 -10.49 -38.80 19.32
N TYR A 170 -11.52 -37.95 19.36
CA TYR A 170 -12.51 -37.69 20.45
C TYR A 170 -13.39 -36.53 19.96
N LEU A 171 -14.46 -36.79 19.19
CA LEU A 171 -15.82 -37.11 19.65
C LEU A 171 -16.57 -35.94 20.32
N LEU A 172 -17.75 -35.66 19.76
CA LEU A 172 -18.80 -34.79 20.30
C LEU A 172 -19.43 -35.39 21.57
N PRO A 173 -20.02 -34.55 22.44
CA PRO A 173 -21.20 -34.90 23.21
C PRO A 173 -22.44 -34.26 22.56
N ASP A 174 -23.20 -35.04 21.80
CA ASP A 174 -24.60 -34.69 21.49
C ASP A 174 -25.48 -35.08 22.69
N SER A 175 -26.44 -34.23 23.08
CA SER A 175 -27.43 -34.54 24.12
C SER A 175 -28.69 -33.68 23.99
N HIS A 176 -29.50 -34.04 23.00
CA HIS A 176 -30.94 -34.22 23.11
C HIS A 176 -31.66 -33.65 24.36
N LEU A 177 -32.55 -32.68 24.15
CA LEU A 177 -33.81 -32.57 24.89
C LEU A 177 -34.96 -32.19 23.95
N SER A 178 -35.90 -33.12 23.79
CA SER A 178 -37.31 -32.95 23.40
C SER A 178 -38.15 -33.59 24.54
N LEU A 179 -39.44 -33.31 24.78
CA LEU A 179 -40.57 -32.75 24.02
C LEU A 179 -41.18 -31.55 24.81
N ASP A 180 -42.12 -30.73 24.33
CA ASP A 180 -43.50 -30.92 23.81
C ASP A 180 -43.83 -29.76 22.80
N GLU A 181 -44.64 -29.82 21.73
CA GLU A 181 -45.98 -30.39 21.42
C GLU A 181 -47.15 -29.75 22.23
N ASN A 182 -48.19 -29.09 21.70
CA ASN A 182 -48.65 -28.65 20.36
C ASN A 182 -49.41 -27.29 20.58
N GLU A 183 -50.05 -26.57 19.64
CA GLU A 183 -50.57 -26.76 18.27
C GLU A 183 -50.01 -25.65 17.34
N VAL A 184 -49.96 -25.69 16.00
CA VAL A 184 -50.84 -26.25 14.94
C VAL A 184 -52.08 -25.38 14.61
N GLU A 185 -51.89 -24.31 13.84
CA GLU A 185 -52.55 -24.10 12.53
C GLU A 185 -51.87 -22.95 11.73
N LYS A 186 -51.92 -22.85 10.39
CA LYS A 186 -51.49 -23.79 9.32
C LYS A 186 -51.65 -23.12 7.94
N ILE A 187 -50.54 -22.86 7.24
CA ILE A 187 -50.44 -22.76 5.74
C ILE A 187 -51.17 -21.52 5.13
N GLU A 188 -50.83 -20.96 3.96
CA GLU A 188 -50.15 -21.48 2.75
C GLU A 188 -49.12 -20.49 2.15
N ASP A 189 -48.14 -21.03 1.41
CA ASP A 189 -47.15 -20.31 0.61
C ASP A 189 -47.71 -19.82 -0.74
N ILE A 190 -46.92 -19.05 -1.50
CA ILE A 190 -46.56 -19.36 -2.91
C ILE A 190 -45.41 -18.46 -3.39
N GLU A 191 -44.56 -19.02 -4.25
CA GLU A 191 -43.27 -18.45 -4.69
C GLU A 191 -43.32 -17.91 -6.16
N GLU A 192 -42.19 -17.32 -6.58
CA GLU A 192 -41.74 -17.15 -7.98
C GLU A 192 -42.59 -16.34 -9.03
N LYS A 193 -42.24 -15.03 -9.18
CA LYS A 193 -41.30 -14.51 -10.23
C LYS A 193 -41.69 -14.41 -11.74
N PHE A 194 -41.08 -13.38 -12.35
CA PHE A 194 -40.91 -13.02 -13.78
C PHE A 194 -42.10 -12.49 -14.61
N ALA A 195 -41.79 -11.42 -15.36
CA ALA A 195 -42.61 -10.78 -16.40
C ALA A 195 -41.95 -10.95 -17.79
N PRO A 196 -42.67 -10.71 -18.91
CA PRO A 196 -42.32 -9.53 -19.70
C PRO A 196 -43.48 -8.83 -20.46
N PHE A 197 -43.26 -7.52 -20.71
CA PHE A 197 -43.83 -6.59 -21.69
C PHE A 197 -45.12 -6.91 -22.49
N ALA A 198 -46.07 -5.97 -22.44
CA ALA A 198 -46.94 -5.62 -23.57
C ALA A 198 -47.22 -4.10 -23.65
N ASN A 199 -46.75 -3.47 -24.74
CA ASN A 199 -47.29 -2.24 -25.38
C ASN A 199 -47.33 -0.90 -24.59
N ILE A 200 -46.21 -0.17 -24.71
CA ILE A 200 -46.08 1.16 -25.37
C ILE A 200 -47.34 1.60 -26.19
N ALA A 201 -47.73 2.89 -26.33
CA ALA A 201 -46.94 4.12 -26.23
C ALA A 201 -47.72 5.44 -25.96
N ASP A 202 -46.93 6.46 -25.60
CA ASP A 202 -47.00 7.89 -25.93
C ASP A 202 -48.22 8.83 -25.70
N LYS A 203 -47.94 9.81 -24.83
CA LYS A 203 -48.20 11.28 -24.88
C LYS A 203 -48.41 11.91 -26.28
N PRO A 204 -48.86 13.20 -26.36
CA PRO A 204 -49.69 14.01 -25.45
C PRO A 204 -50.77 14.86 -26.18
N ARG A 205 -51.45 15.78 -25.47
CA ARG A 205 -51.48 17.27 -25.72
C ARG A 205 -52.84 17.95 -25.42
N LYS A 206 -52.77 19.00 -24.59
CA LYS A 206 -53.76 20.08 -24.28
C LYS A 206 -55.04 20.17 -25.14
N ARG A 207 -56.22 20.29 -24.49
CA ARG A 207 -57.02 21.55 -24.45
C ARG A 207 -58.25 21.55 -23.52
N GLN A 208 -58.39 22.68 -22.81
CA GLN A 208 -59.62 23.45 -22.46
C GLN A 208 -60.76 22.87 -21.59
N LEU A 209 -61.45 23.83 -20.97
CA LEU A 209 -62.52 23.74 -19.98
C LEU A 209 -63.79 23.06 -20.51
N SER A 210 -64.52 22.41 -19.60
CA SER A 210 -65.94 22.71 -19.35
C SER A 210 -66.29 22.40 -17.89
N LEU A 211 -67.41 22.96 -17.40
CA LEU A 211 -67.82 22.95 -15.99
C LEU A 211 -69.10 22.12 -15.83
N SER A 212 -69.15 21.21 -14.83
CA SER A 212 -70.40 20.54 -14.44
C SER A 212 -70.34 20.00 -13.00
N LEU A 213 -71.38 20.28 -12.22
CA LEU A 213 -71.75 19.65 -10.93
C LEU A 213 -73.26 19.39 -10.96
N PRO A 214 -73.75 18.33 -10.30
CA PRO A 214 -74.53 18.54 -9.06
C PRO A 214 -74.20 17.45 -7.98
N PRO A 215 -75.02 17.12 -6.95
CA PRO A 215 -74.83 17.77 -5.65
C PRO A 215 -74.78 16.86 -4.40
N VAL A 216 -74.04 17.29 -3.37
CA VAL A 216 -74.40 17.39 -1.92
C VAL A 216 -75.16 16.20 -1.28
N PRO A 217 -74.58 15.52 -0.26
CA PRO A 217 -74.83 15.97 1.12
C PRO A 217 -73.59 16.04 2.05
N ILE A 218 -73.84 16.54 3.27
CA ILE A 218 -72.85 17.06 4.22
C ILE A 218 -72.63 16.08 5.39
N MET A 219 -71.39 15.99 5.88
CA MET A 219 -71.09 15.63 7.27
C MET A 219 -70.12 16.65 7.87
N ILE A 220 -70.22 16.88 9.19
CA ILE A 220 -69.75 18.11 9.82
C ILE A 220 -68.38 17.94 10.46
N GLY A 221 -67.41 18.76 10.03
CA GLY A 221 -66.14 18.99 10.72
C GLY A 221 -65.90 20.50 10.84
N THR A 222 -65.78 21.01 12.07
CA THR A 222 -65.80 22.46 12.34
C THR A 222 -64.49 23.14 11.99
N ALA A 223 -64.47 23.88 10.87
CA ALA A 223 -63.43 24.87 10.55
C ALA A 223 -64.11 26.22 10.28
N VAL A 224 -63.77 27.25 11.07
CA VAL A 224 -64.32 28.60 10.90
C VAL A 224 -63.57 29.29 9.76
N VAL A 225 -64.21 29.35 8.58
CA VAL A 225 -63.70 30.08 7.41
C VAL A 225 -64.62 31.27 7.15
N ILE A 226 -64.22 32.46 7.59
CA ILE A 226 -64.93 33.70 7.28
C ILE A 226 -64.52 34.15 5.88
N ALA A 227 -65.29 33.72 4.88
CA ALA A 227 -65.19 34.24 3.52
C ALA A 227 -65.99 35.55 3.40
N LEU A 228 -65.37 36.59 2.83
CA LEU A 228 -66.03 37.84 2.47
C LEU A 228 -65.73 38.15 1.00
N LEU A 229 -66.79 38.16 0.18
CA LEU A 229 -66.77 38.64 -1.19
C LEU A 229 -67.89 39.69 -1.34
N ALA A 230 -67.53 40.87 -1.85
CA ALA A 230 -68.45 41.87 -2.35
C ALA A 230 -67.81 42.49 -3.59
N SER A 231 -68.52 42.47 -4.72
CA SER A 231 -67.96 42.77 -6.05
C SER A 231 -68.36 44.16 -6.54
N SER A 232 -67.44 44.80 -7.28
CA SER A 232 -67.68 45.85 -8.30
C SER A 232 -68.52 47.09 -7.93
N GLY A 233 -67.98 48.30 -8.10
CA GLY A 233 -68.86 49.49 -8.13
C GLY A 233 -68.26 50.89 -8.32
N ALA A 234 -67.07 51.21 -7.82
CA ALA A 234 -66.52 52.58 -7.90
C ALA A 234 -64.98 52.62 -7.86
N PHE A 235 -64.38 53.62 -8.51
CA PHE A 235 -62.94 53.86 -8.53
C PHE A 235 -62.50 54.83 -7.42
N VAL A 236 -61.39 54.49 -6.75
CA VAL A 236 -60.49 55.39 -5.99
C VAL A 236 -61.18 56.36 -5.00
N LEU A 237 -61.63 55.83 -3.85
CA LEU A 237 -61.47 56.47 -2.52
C LEU A 237 -61.77 55.53 -1.32
N HIS A 238 -61.77 54.20 -1.52
CA HIS A 238 -62.36 53.23 -0.59
C HIS A 238 -61.38 52.23 0.07
N ARG A 239 -60.08 52.54 0.22
CA ARG A 239 -59.18 51.75 1.10
C ARG A 239 -59.47 52.12 2.56
N GLY A 240 -59.81 51.15 3.41
CA GLY A 240 -60.42 51.40 4.73
C GLY A 240 -59.54 52.13 5.76
N CYS A 241 -58.22 51.97 5.67
CA CYS A 241 -57.22 52.42 6.64
C CYS A 241 -57.05 53.95 6.84
N VAL A 242 -58.01 54.77 6.40
CA VAL A 242 -57.96 56.24 6.44
C VAL A 242 -58.85 56.84 7.53
N ILE A 243 -60.04 56.26 7.80
CA ILE A 243 -61.02 56.85 8.73
C ILE A 243 -61.62 55.83 9.72
N PHE A 244 -61.92 54.59 9.29
CA PHE A 244 -62.43 53.53 10.18
C PHE A 244 -61.75 52.18 9.91
N GLU A 245 -61.16 51.61 10.95
CA GLU A 245 -60.68 50.22 11.09
C GLU A 245 -59.94 49.60 9.88
N CYS A 246 -58.60 49.66 9.93
CA CYS A 246 -57.70 48.99 8.99
C CYS A 246 -57.74 47.47 9.23
N LYS A 247 -58.71 46.79 8.60
CA LYS A 247 -59.02 45.37 8.77
C LYS A 247 -57.84 44.45 8.47
N GLU A 248 -56.98 44.85 7.54
CA GLU A 248 -55.75 44.14 7.15
C GLU A 248 -54.77 44.12 8.33
N LEU A 249 -54.59 45.26 9.01
CA LEU A 249 -53.78 45.39 10.22
C LEU A 249 -54.37 44.59 11.39
N GLN A 250 -55.69 44.60 11.57
CA GLN A 250 -56.39 43.81 12.59
C GLN A 250 -56.22 42.31 12.35
N THR A 251 -56.37 41.86 11.10
CA THR A 251 -56.17 40.46 10.69
C THR A 251 -54.73 40.02 10.93
N ALA A 252 -53.75 40.87 10.61
CA ALA A 252 -52.34 40.62 10.88
C ALA A 252 -52.01 40.56 12.39
N GLN A 253 -52.65 41.40 13.22
CA GLN A 253 -52.51 41.37 14.67
C GLN A 253 -53.10 40.08 15.29
N GLN A 254 -54.27 39.64 14.82
CA GLN A 254 -54.84 38.35 15.20
C GLN A 254 -53.91 37.21 14.78
N PHE A 255 -53.48 37.18 13.51
CA PHE A 255 -52.57 36.18 12.98
C PHE A 255 -51.26 36.10 13.77
N LYS A 256 -50.69 37.23 14.21
CA LYS A 256 -49.49 37.24 15.07
C LYS A 256 -49.67 36.44 16.37
N SER A 257 -50.85 36.49 16.98
CA SER A 257 -51.16 35.77 18.22
C SER A 257 -51.39 34.27 17.98
N GLU A 258 -52.06 33.93 16.89
CA GLU A 258 -52.30 32.54 16.48
C GLU A 258 -51.01 31.86 16.02
N TYR A 259 -50.20 32.55 15.20
CA TYR A 259 -48.88 32.13 14.74
C TYR A 259 -48.01 31.63 15.89
N GLN A 260 -47.87 32.42 16.96
CA GLN A 260 -47.05 32.06 18.12
C GLN A 260 -47.51 30.81 18.88
N GLN A 261 -48.76 30.38 18.73
CA GLN A 261 -49.24 29.10 19.26
C GLN A 261 -49.13 27.96 18.24
N GLN A 262 -49.44 28.23 16.97
CA GLN A 262 -49.43 27.23 15.90
C GLN A 262 -48.00 26.79 15.54
N ILE A 263 -47.05 27.73 15.41
CA ILE A 263 -45.64 27.45 15.06
C ILE A 263 -44.95 26.52 16.07
N LYS A 264 -45.37 26.57 17.35
CA LYS A 264 -44.89 25.68 18.43
C LYS A 264 -45.52 24.29 18.41
N ARG A 265 -46.61 24.11 17.66
CA ARG A 265 -47.33 22.83 17.46
C ARG A 265 -46.96 22.18 16.12
N THR A 266 -46.45 22.95 15.16
CA THR A 266 -45.95 22.48 13.86
C THR A 266 -44.88 21.40 14.02
N LYS A 267 -45.21 20.17 13.61
CA LYS A 267 -44.30 19.00 13.65
C LYS A 267 -43.99 18.40 12.28
N SER A 268 -44.66 18.86 11.22
CA SER A 268 -44.48 18.37 9.85
C SER A 268 -43.98 19.46 8.91
N GLN A 269 -43.19 19.05 7.92
CA GLN A 269 -42.84 19.88 6.75
C GLN A 269 -44.09 20.37 6.00
N LYS A 270 -45.19 19.59 6.01
CA LYS A 270 -46.47 19.98 5.39
C LYS A 270 -47.11 21.16 6.13
N ASP A 271 -47.26 21.05 7.45
CA ASP A 271 -47.85 22.11 8.27
C ASP A 271 -47.00 23.37 8.21
N LEU A 272 -45.67 23.22 8.18
CA LEU A 272 -44.71 24.31 8.03
C LEU A 272 -44.84 25.02 6.67
N LEU A 273 -45.13 24.28 5.58
CA LEU A 273 -45.39 24.86 4.26
C LEU A 273 -46.75 25.59 4.20
N THR A 274 -47.78 25.08 4.89
CA THR A 274 -49.05 25.82 5.03
C THR A 274 -48.88 27.10 5.84
N MET A 275 -48.09 27.05 6.92
CA MET A 275 -47.73 28.24 7.71
C MET A 275 -46.99 29.29 6.88
N GLN A 276 -46.02 28.86 6.07
CA GLN A 276 -45.31 29.71 5.11
C GLN A 276 -46.29 30.44 4.17
N GLN A 277 -47.19 29.69 3.53
CA GLN A 277 -48.18 30.24 2.59
C GLN A 277 -49.17 31.23 3.24
N GLN A 278 -49.59 30.97 4.49
CA GLN A 278 -50.44 31.88 5.24
C GLN A 278 -49.70 33.18 5.59
N LEU A 279 -48.45 33.06 6.04
CA LEU A 279 -47.64 34.19 6.47
C LEU A 279 -47.22 35.08 5.28
N ASP A 280 -46.82 34.50 4.15
CA ASP A 280 -46.52 35.26 2.92
C ASP A 280 -47.76 35.99 2.40
N LYS A 281 -48.96 35.39 2.52
CA LYS A 281 -50.21 36.09 2.22
C LYS A 281 -50.43 37.28 3.16
N VAL A 282 -50.25 37.13 4.47
CA VAL A 282 -50.40 38.24 5.43
C VAL A 282 -49.38 39.36 5.16
N VAL A 283 -48.17 39.04 4.69
CA VAL A 283 -47.20 40.03 4.22
C VAL A 283 -47.70 40.78 2.98
N ALA A 284 -48.26 40.09 1.98
CA ALA A 284 -48.83 40.72 0.79
C ALA A 284 -50.06 41.59 1.13
N ASP A 285 -50.99 41.08 1.94
CA ASP A 285 -52.19 41.81 2.41
C ASP A 285 -51.81 43.09 3.19
N LEU A 286 -50.64 43.11 3.87
CA LEU A 286 -50.10 44.31 4.54
C LEU A 286 -49.34 45.27 3.60
N GLN A 287 -48.66 44.75 2.58
CA GLN A 287 -47.96 45.57 1.56
C GLN A 287 -48.92 46.34 0.64
N GLU A 288 -50.21 45.96 0.63
CA GLU A 288 -51.29 46.73 0.00
C GLU A 288 -51.67 48.03 0.76
N ILE A 289 -51.10 48.28 1.95
CA ILE A 289 -51.28 49.54 2.69
C ILE A 289 -50.28 50.59 2.12
N PRO A 290 -50.76 51.67 1.49
CA PRO A 290 -49.89 52.63 0.79
C PRO A 290 -49.20 53.61 1.74
N GLU A 291 -48.07 54.18 1.32
CA GLU A 291 -47.17 54.99 2.15
C GLU A 291 -47.82 56.22 2.81
N TRP A 292 -48.85 56.79 2.18
CA TRP A 292 -49.60 57.93 2.69
C TRP A 292 -50.59 57.57 3.80
N SER A 293 -50.78 56.28 4.11
CA SER A 293 -51.65 55.83 5.21
C SER A 293 -51.02 56.14 6.56
N PRO A 294 -51.78 56.67 7.55
CA PRO A 294 -51.29 56.84 8.92
C PRO A 294 -51.00 55.50 9.63
N ARG A 295 -51.29 54.35 9.01
CA ARG A 295 -50.96 53.00 9.49
C ARG A 295 -49.80 52.33 8.74
N TYR A 296 -49.16 53.01 7.80
CA TYR A 296 -48.05 52.45 7.03
C TYR A 296 -46.84 52.05 7.88
N GLN A 297 -46.53 52.83 8.93
CA GLN A 297 -45.45 52.48 9.87
C GLN A 297 -45.82 51.26 10.74
N ASP A 298 -47.07 51.18 11.20
CA ASP A 298 -47.58 50.01 11.95
C ASP A 298 -47.53 48.74 11.08
N SER A 299 -47.92 48.83 9.81
CA SER A 299 -47.86 47.69 8.88
C SER A 299 -46.43 47.31 8.51
N GLN A 300 -45.53 48.26 8.29
CA GLN A 300 -44.14 47.94 7.93
C GLN A 300 -43.38 47.23 9.06
N VAL A 301 -43.67 47.55 10.33
CA VAL A 301 -43.11 46.81 11.49
C VAL A 301 -43.58 45.35 11.49
N LEU A 302 -44.85 45.09 11.14
CA LEU A 302 -45.39 43.74 11.00
C LEU A 302 -44.81 43.02 9.76
N VAL A 303 -44.72 43.69 8.61
CA VAL A 303 -44.10 43.17 7.37
C VAL A 303 -42.66 42.75 7.63
N ASN A 304 -41.85 43.57 8.29
CA ASN A 304 -40.46 43.24 8.63
C ASN A 304 -40.40 42.02 9.56
N SER A 305 -41.21 42.01 10.63
CA SER A 305 -41.23 40.93 11.62
C SER A 305 -41.70 39.59 11.03
N PHE A 306 -42.71 39.60 10.15
CA PHE A 306 -43.16 38.42 9.43
C PHE A 306 -42.15 37.99 8.36
N SER A 307 -41.55 38.91 7.60
CA SER A 307 -40.53 38.56 6.57
C SER A 307 -39.30 37.88 7.18
N GLU A 308 -38.88 38.28 8.39
CA GLU A 308 -37.82 37.59 9.13
C GLU A 308 -38.22 36.15 9.51
N GLN A 309 -39.49 35.94 9.92
CA GLN A 309 -40.04 34.63 10.23
C GLN A 309 -40.22 33.76 8.97
N SER A 310 -40.73 34.33 7.86
CA SER A 310 -40.79 33.72 6.52
C SER A 310 -39.43 33.20 6.09
N THR A 311 -38.38 34.02 6.26
CA THR A 311 -37.00 33.65 5.91
C THR A 311 -36.52 32.43 6.71
N LYS A 312 -36.79 32.38 8.01
CA LYS A 312 -36.40 31.24 8.88
C LYS A 312 -37.22 29.98 8.62
N ILE A 313 -38.53 30.12 8.33
CA ILE A 313 -39.38 29.01 7.91
C ILE A 313 -38.87 28.43 6.59
N ASN A 314 -38.58 29.26 5.59
CA ASN A 314 -38.02 28.83 4.31
C ASN A 314 -36.65 28.13 4.46
N GLN A 315 -35.78 28.61 5.36
CA GLN A 315 -34.52 27.92 5.68
C GLN A 315 -34.76 26.51 6.23
N VAL A 316 -35.71 26.33 7.16
CA VAL A 316 -36.08 25.01 7.69
C VAL A 316 -36.76 24.15 6.62
N LEU A 317 -37.66 24.70 5.80
CA LEU A 317 -38.30 23.98 4.70
C LEU A 317 -37.27 23.47 3.69
N LYS A 318 -36.30 24.31 3.27
CA LYS A 318 -35.20 23.89 2.39
C LYS A 318 -34.38 22.77 3.05
N ALA A 319 -34.04 22.91 4.34
CA ALA A 319 -33.28 21.91 5.08
C ALA A 319 -33.98 20.54 5.14
N LEU A 320 -35.29 20.54 5.42
CA LEU A 320 -36.12 19.33 5.47
C LEU A 320 -36.31 18.70 4.07
N GLN A 321 -36.45 19.52 3.01
CA GLN A 321 -36.50 19.03 1.62
C GLN A 321 -35.19 18.33 1.20
N ILE A 322 -34.04 18.90 1.55
CA ILE A 322 -32.73 18.27 1.30
C ILE A 322 -32.60 16.98 2.11
N GLY A 323 -32.93 17.02 3.41
CA GLY A 323 -32.90 15.84 4.28
C GLY A 323 -33.83 14.71 3.81
N SER A 324 -35.03 15.04 3.34
CA SER A 324 -35.96 14.08 2.72
C SER A 324 -35.41 13.49 1.41
N SER A 325 -34.72 14.31 0.61
CA SER A 325 -34.05 13.85 -0.61
C SER A 325 -32.85 12.94 -0.32
N ALA A 326 -32.07 13.25 0.72
CA ALA A 326 -30.97 12.43 1.21
C ALA A 326 -31.47 11.11 1.80
N GLN A 327 -32.56 11.14 2.58
CA GLN A 327 -33.22 9.95 3.12
C GLN A 327 -33.70 9.02 2.00
N LYS A 328 -34.37 9.56 0.98
CA LYS A 328 -34.83 8.78 -0.18
C LYS A 328 -33.68 8.11 -0.93
N LYS A 329 -32.53 8.79 -1.12
CA LYS A 329 -31.34 8.15 -1.70
C LYS A 329 -30.72 7.10 -0.79
N THR A 330 -30.75 7.31 0.53
CA THR A 330 -30.16 6.39 1.51
C THR A 330 -30.98 5.10 1.68
N GLN A 331 -32.26 5.08 1.28
CA GLN A 331 -33.11 3.87 1.27
C GLN A 331 -32.65 2.78 0.29
N THR A 332 -31.96 3.15 -0.79
CA THR A 332 -31.38 2.21 -1.75
C THR A 332 -29.93 1.88 -1.38
N PRO A 333 -29.43 0.65 -1.60
CA PRO A 333 -28.00 0.37 -1.55
C PRO A 333 -27.20 1.36 -2.43
N PRO A 334 -25.99 1.76 -2.04
CA PRO A 334 -25.14 2.60 -2.89
C PRO A 334 -24.70 1.84 -4.14
N GLN A 335 -24.58 2.55 -5.27
CA GLN A 335 -24.11 1.98 -6.54
C GLN A 335 -22.65 2.34 -6.86
N SER A 336 -22.09 3.38 -6.24
CA SER A 336 -20.68 3.75 -6.35
C SER A 336 -20.21 4.61 -5.18
N VAL A 337 -18.89 4.75 -5.04
CA VAL A 337 -18.25 5.63 -4.04
C VAL A 337 -18.64 7.09 -4.25
N ASP A 338 -18.76 7.55 -5.49
CA ASP A 338 -19.24 8.90 -5.79
C ASP A 338 -20.73 9.09 -5.46
N GLU A 339 -21.54 8.03 -5.49
CA GLU A 339 -22.91 8.10 -5.00
C GLU A 339 -22.95 8.29 -3.47
N LEU A 340 -22.08 7.60 -2.72
CA LEU A 340 -21.90 7.82 -1.28
C LEU A 340 -21.40 9.24 -0.97
N ARG A 341 -20.43 9.78 -1.71
CA ARG A 341 -19.98 11.18 -1.59
C ARG A 341 -21.12 12.16 -1.84
N ASN A 342 -21.98 11.90 -2.84
CA ASN A 342 -23.16 12.72 -3.10
C ASN A 342 -24.22 12.61 -1.99
N ARG A 343 -24.45 11.42 -1.41
CA ARG A 343 -25.32 11.25 -0.22
C ARG A 343 -24.76 12.04 0.97
N GLN A 344 -23.45 11.95 1.23
CA GLN A 344 -22.76 12.70 2.28
C GLN A 344 -22.92 14.22 2.12
N LYS A 345 -22.77 14.75 0.90
CA LYS A 345 -22.94 16.18 0.59
C LYS A 345 -24.35 16.67 0.95
N LEU A 346 -25.39 15.93 0.56
CA LEU A 346 -26.78 16.27 0.87
C LEU A 346 -27.04 16.28 2.39
N TRP A 347 -26.52 15.27 3.11
CA TRP A 347 -26.63 15.23 4.57
C TRP A 347 -25.91 16.41 5.26
N LYS A 348 -24.69 16.75 4.80
CA LYS A 348 -23.94 17.94 5.27
C LYS A 348 -24.71 19.24 5.02
N GLU A 349 -25.33 19.43 3.84
CA GLU A 349 -26.12 20.64 3.52
C GLU A 349 -27.39 20.75 4.37
N ALA A 350 -28.11 19.63 4.57
CA ALA A 350 -29.31 19.59 5.41
C ALA A 350 -28.99 19.91 6.89
N ILE A 351 -27.94 19.29 7.45
CA ILE A 351 -27.48 19.55 8.83
C ILE A 351 -27.02 20.99 9.01
N THR A 352 -26.27 21.54 8.06
CA THR A 352 -25.80 22.93 8.11
C THR A 352 -26.98 23.90 8.08
N SER A 353 -27.95 23.65 7.21
CA SER A 353 -29.17 24.47 7.09
C SER A 353 -30.04 24.41 8.36
N LEU A 354 -30.15 23.24 9.01
CA LEU A 354 -30.84 23.10 10.30
C LEU A 354 -30.09 23.80 11.46
N LYS A 355 -28.75 23.72 11.50
CA LYS A 355 -27.91 24.32 12.57
C LYS A 355 -28.00 25.85 12.67
N ILE A 356 -28.51 26.54 11.65
CA ILE A 356 -28.74 28.01 11.66
C ILE A 356 -29.79 28.39 12.73
N ILE A 357 -30.75 27.52 13.02
CA ILE A 357 -31.85 27.80 13.95
C ILE A 357 -31.40 27.62 15.40
N LYS A 358 -31.28 28.75 16.11
CA LYS A 358 -30.82 28.81 17.51
C LYS A 358 -31.84 28.20 18.49
N PRO A 359 -31.41 27.73 19.67
CA PRO A 359 -32.29 27.17 20.71
C PRO A 359 -33.43 28.07 21.19
N SER A 360 -33.31 29.39 20.99
CA SER A 360 -34.32 30.39 21.36
C SER A 360 -35.45 30.57 20.32
N HIS A 361 -35.42 29.83 19.21
CA HIS A 361 -36.41 29.96 18.13
C HIS A 361 -37.54 28.94 18.26
N GLU A 362 -38.77 29.30 17.91
CA GLU A 362 -39.94 28.45 18.10
C GLU A 362 -39.87 27.12 17.31
N LEU A 363 -39.19 27.11 16.16
CA LEU A 363 -38.97 25.90 15.36
C LEU A 363 -37.89 24.95 15.92
N TYR A 364 -37.20 25.30 17.02
CA TYR A 364 -36.07 24.51 17.51
C TYR A 364 -36.45 23.06 17.88
N GLY A 365 -37.67 22.81 18.36
CA GLY A 365 -38.16 21.46 18.63
C GLY A 365 -38.34 20.58 17.38
N LEU A 366 -38.67 21.18 16.22
CA LEU A 366 -38.72 20.49 14.93
C LEU A 366 -37.31 20.24 14.38
N VAL A 367 -36.40 21.20 14.61
CA VAL A 367 -35.00 21.11 14.22
C VAL A 367 -34.29 19.98 14.97
N THR A 368 -34.37 19.92 16.30
CA THR A 368 -33.70 18.89 17.11
C THR A 368 -34.20 17.47 16.80
N ALA A 369 -35.51 17.31 16.59
CA ALA A 369 -36.13 16.03 16.23
C ALA A 369 -35.59 15.45 14.91
N ASN A 370 -35.24 16.30 13.93
CA ASN A 370 -34.64 15.86 12.67
C ASN A 370 -33.11 15.76 12.74
N LEU A 371 -32.47 16.70 13.43
CA LEU A 371 -31.01 16.88 13.45
C LEU A 371 -30.29 15.62 13.97
N SER A 372 -30.79 14.99 15.04
CA SER A 372 -30.17 13.77 15.58
C SER A 372 -30.20 12.60 14.58
N ASN A 373 -31.33 12.39 13.89
CA ASN A 373 -31.43 11.39 12.84
C ASN A 373 -30.45 11.68 11.69
N TYR A 374 -30.42 12.93 11.20
CA TYR A 374 -29.55 13.32 10.09
C TYR A 374 -28.06 13.16 10.46
N GLN A 375 -27.67 13.49 11.69
CA GLN A 375 -26.30 13.30 12.20
C GLN A 375 -25.92 11.82 12.27
N ASN A 376 -26.81 10.95 12.77
CA ASN A 376 -26.57 9.52 12.82
C ASN A 376 -26.43 8.92 11.40
N THR A 377 -27.31 9.30 10.47
CA THR A 377 -27.22 8.83 9.07
C THR A 377 -25.97 9.38 8.36
N LEU A 378 -25.58 10.63 8.61
CA LEU A 378 -24.31 11.16 8.11
C LEU A 378 -23.12 10.36 8.65
N LYS A 379 -23.12 9.97 9.93
CA LYS A 379 -22.08 9.09 10.47
C LYS A 379 -22.07 7.76 9.71
N THR A 380 -23.18 7.05 9.59
CA THR A 380 -23.23 5.77 8.86
C THR A 380 -22.74 5.88 7.41
N VAL A 381 -23.06 6.99 6.72
CA VAL A 381 -22.55 7.25 5.36
C VAL A 381 -21.04 7.54 5.35
N ASN A 382 -20.49 8.23 6.36
CA ASN A 382 -19.04 8.42 6.51
C ASN A 382 -18.34 7.08 6.80
N ASP A 383 -18.84 6.30 7.76
CA ASP A 383 -18.30 5.01 8.19
C ASP A 383 -18.27 3.99 7.03
N GLN A 384 -19.23 4.06 6.09
CA GLN A 384 -19.21 3.28 4.86
C GLN A 384 -18.25 3.85 3.82
N LEU A 385 -18.28 5.17 3.58
CA LEU A 385 -17.40 5.83 2.59
C LEU A 385 -15.91 5.60 2.91
N LEU A 386 -15.52 5.68 4.18
CA LEU A 386 -14.16 5.39 4.66
C LEU A 386 -13.69 3.98 4.27
N LYS A 387 -14.58 2.98 4.39
CA LYS A 387 -14.29 1.58 4.03
C LYS A 387 -14.15 1.42 2.52
N GLU A 388 -15.09 1.91 1.73
CA GLU A 388 -15.04 1.79 0.26
C GLU A 388 -13.86 2.54 -0.33
N GLU A 389 -13.51 3.74 0.16
CA GLU A 389 -12.30 4.45 -0.29
C GLU A 389 -11.01 3.71 0.08
N THR A 390 -10.99 2.98 1.20
CA THR A 390 -9.87 2.09 1.55
C THR A 390 -9.77 0.90 0.59
N TRP A 391 -10.89 0.38 0.09
CA TRP A 391 -10.89 -0.65 -0.96
C TRP A 391 -10.44 -0.10 -2.32
N VAL A 392 -10.89 1.10 -2.71
CA VAL A 392 -10.39 1.83 -3.91
C VAL A 392 -8.87 1.98 -3.85
N GLN A 393 -8.32 2.47 -2.73
CA GLN A 393 -6.87 2.65 -2.55
C GLN A 393 -6.11 1.32 -2.65
N LYS A 394 -6.63 0.24 -2.04
CA LYS A 394 -6.05 -1.11 -2.15
C LYS A 394 -6.07 -1.67 -3.57
N ILE A 395 -7.14 -1.41 -4.34
CA ILE A 395 -7.22 -1.78 -5.76
C ILE A 395 -6.22 -0.99 -6.60
N ALA A 396 -6.11 0.33 -6.39
CA ALA A 396 -5.15 1.17 -7.10
C ALA A 396 -3.69 0.72 -6.86
N ASN A 397 -3.34 0.43 -5.60
CA ASN A 397 -2.02 -0.07 -5.23
C ASN A 397 -1.74 -1.45 -5.83
N ALA A 398 -2.69 -2.40 -5.75
CA ALA A 398 -2.56 -3.72 -6.34
C ALA A 398 -2.47 -3.69 -7.87
N LYS A 399 -3.22 -2.79 -8.53
CA LYS A 399 -3.14 -2.55 -9.98
C LYS A 399 -1.75 -2.02 -10.36
N THR A 400 -1.23 -1.05 -9.62
CA THR A 400 0.11 -0.47 -9.86
C THR A 400 1.20 -1.54 -9.71
N LEU A 401 1.10 -2.40 -8.68
CA LEU A 401 1.99 -3.54 -8.50
C LEU A 401 1.88 -4.54 -9.66
N GLY A 402 0.68 -4.97 -10.05
CA GLY A 402 0.48 -5.94 -11.13
C GLY A 402 0.83 -5.43 -12.53
N GLU A 403 0.63 -4.14 -12.80
CA GLU A 403 1.14 -3.50 -14.01
C GLU A 403 2.67 -3.45 -14.05
N ASN A 404 3.31 -3.08 -12.93
CA ASN A 404 4.77 -3.04 -12.84
C ASN A 404 5.37 -4.45 -12.92
N ALA A 405 4.74 -5.44 -12.29
CA ALA A 405 5.09 -6.85 -12.44
C ALA A 405 4.95 -7.32 -13.90
N THR A 406 3.88 -6.93 -14.60
CA THR A 406 3.68 -7.23 -16.03
C THR A 406 4.76 -6.57 -16.91
N LYS A 407 5.14 -5.32 -16.62
CA LYS A 407 6.22 -4.61 -17.33
C LYS A 407 7.58 -5.27 -17.09
N ARG A 408 7.88 -5.69 -15.85
CA ARG A 408 9.08 -6.48 -15.50
C ARG A 408 9.08 -7.87 -16.14
N GLN A 409 7.93 -8.55 -16.19
CA GLN A 409 7.77 -9.88 -16.78
C GLN A 409 8.17 -9.94 -18.26
N ALA A 410 8.03 -8.84 -19.00
CA ALA A 410 8.43 -8.73 -20.39
C ALA A 410 9.95 -8.53 -20.61
N THR A 411 10.73 -8.21 -19.57
CA THR A 411 12.14 -7.82 -19.69
C THR A 411 13.10 -8.56 -18.75
N ALA A 412 12.58 -9.20 -17.69
CA ALA A 412 13.35 -9.94 -16.69
C ALA A 412 14.15 -11.10 -17.30
N LYS A 413 15.40 -11.27 -16.88
CA LYS A 413 16.29 -12.33 -17.36
C LYS A 413 16.76 -13.22 -16.21
N SER A 414 17.28 -12.60 -15.15
CA SER A 414 17.87 -13.29 -14.00
C SER A 414 16.83 -13.81 -13.00
N ALA A 415 17.22 -14.81 -12.21
CA ALA A 415 16.36 -15.38 -11.16
C ALA A 415 15.82 -14.34 -10.17
N SER A 416 16.64 -13.34 -9.81
CA SER A 416 16.26 -12.25 -8.89
C SER A 416 15.15 -11.35 -9.46
N GLU A 417 15.24 -11.02 -10.76
CA GLU A 417 14.18 -10.24 -11.43
C GLU A 417 12.87 -11.03 -11.49
N TRP A 418 12.93 -12.33 -11.79
CA TRP A 418 11.76 -13.21 -11.84
C TRP A 418 11.13 -13.46 -10.46
N GLN A 419 11.95 -13.62 -9.41
CA GLN A 419 11.47 -13.66 -8.02
C GLN A 419 10.78 -12.34 -7.63
N LYS A 420 11.27 -11.19 -8.10
CA LYS A 420 10.60 -9.90 -7.88
C LYS A 420 9.27 -9.79 -8.65
N VAL A 421 9.20 -10.29 -9.89
CA VAL A 421 7.93 -10.38 -10.64
C VAL A 421 6.91 -11.24 -9.88
N GLU A 422 7.32 -12.39 -9.35
CA GLU A 422 6.45 -13.24 -8.52
C GLU A 422 5.96 -12.50 -7.27
N SER A 423 6.86 -11.83 -6.55
CA SER A 423 6.54 -11.09 -5.32
C SER A 423 5.59 -9.89 -5.55
N ASP A 424 5.86 -9.10 -6.60
CA ASP A 424 5.01 -7.96 -6.98
C ASP A 424 3.57 -8.46 -7.32
N PHE A 425 3.43 -9.58 -8.06
CA PHE A 425 2.11 -10.20 -8.31
C PHE A 425 1.48 -10.84 -7.06
N GLN A 426 2.27 -11.52 -6.22
CA GLN A 426 1.76 -12.19 -5.01
C GLN A 426 1.18 -11.19 -4.02
N THR A 427 1.84 -10.03 -3.91
CA THR A 427 1.38 -8.89 -3.11
C THR A 427 0.08 -8.33 -3.68
N ALA A 428 0.02 -8.05 -5.00
CA ALA A 428 -1.20 -7.58 -5.65
C ALA A 428 -2.38 -8.55 -5.46
N ILE A 429 -2.19 -9.85 -5.70
CA ILE A 429 -3.22 -10.88 -5.53
C ILE A 429 -3.69 -10.99 -4.08
N ASN A 430 -2.79 -10.91 -3.10
CA ASN A 430 -3.16 -10.95 -1.68
C ASN A 430 -3.94 -9.70 -1.27
N THR A 431 -3.53 -8.51 -1.71
CA THR A 431 -4.27 -7.26 -1.48
C THR A 431 -5.68 -7.33 -2.07
N LEU A 432 -5.85 -7.85 -3.28
CA LEU A 432 -7.15 -7.98 -3.94
C LEU A 432 -8.05 -9.05 -3.31
N LYS A 433 -7.49 -10.13 -2.76
CA LYS A 433 -8.24 -11.21 -2.08
C LYS A 433 -8.88 -10.78 -0.75
N ILE A 434 -8.37 -9.71 -0.12
CA ILE A 434 -8.88 -9.20 1.18
C ILE A 434 -10.15 -8.34 0.98
N ILE A 435 -10.46 -7.94 -0.25
CA ILE A 435 -11.59 -7.07 -0.56
C ILE A 435 -12.91 -7.85 -0.39
N PRO A 436 -13.86 -7.38 0.44
CA PRO A 436 -15.13 -8.06 0.66
C PRO A 436 -15.97 -8.21 -0.61
N ILE A 437 -16.87 -9.21 -0.64
CA ILE A 437 -17.73 -9.51 -1.79
C ILE A 437 -18.88 -8.49 -1.96
N ASP A 438 -19.20 -7.78 -0.88
CA ASP A 438 -20.22 -6.74 -0.75
C ASP A 438 -19.69 -5.31 -0.95
N SER A 439 -18.37 -5.13 -1.18
CA SER A 439 -17.79 -3.83 -1.55
C SER A 439 -18.25 -3.38 -2.93
N LEU A 440 -18.37 -2.06 -3.11
CA LEU A 440 -18.76 -1.45 -4.39
C LEU A 440 -17.76 -1.71 -5.51
N GLU A 441 -16.49 -2.00 -5.19
CA GLU A 441 -15.41 -2.21 -6.16
C GLU A 441 -15.08 -3.69 -6.40
N THR A 442 -15.88 -4.62 -5.87
CA THR A 442 -15.66 -6.08 -5.97
C THR A 442 -15.48 -6.56 -7.42
N GLU A 443 -16.19 -5.96 -8.39
CA GLU A 443 -16.07 -6.34 -9.80
C GLU A 443 -14.68 -6.00 -10.37
N ASN A 444 -14.14 -4.83 -10.03
CA ASN A 444 -12.81 -4.40 -10.43
C ASN A 444 -11.72 -5.25 -9.75
N ALA A 445 -11.89 -5.59 -8.48
CA ALA A 445 -11.02 -6.53 -7.78
C ALA A 445 -11.00 -7.93 -8.44
N ARG A 446 -12.16 -8.47 -8.81
CA ARG A 446 -12.29 -9.77 -9.49
C ARG A 446 -11.67 -9.79 -10.88
N LYS A 447 -11.81 -8.72 -11.67
CA LYS A 447 -11.16 -8.59 -13.00
C LYS A 447 -9.63 -8.66 -12.88
N LEU A 448 -9.04 -7.90 -11.96
CA LEU A 448 -7.59 -7.90 -11.72
C LEU A 448 -7.10 -9.25 -11.18
N LEU A 449 -7.87 -9.91 -10.30
CA LEU A 449 -7.55 -11.26 -9.83
C LEU A 449 -7.52 -12.29 -10.98
N ALA A 450 -8.50 -12.25 -11.89
CA ALA A 450 -8.53 -13.13 -13.05
C ALA A 450 -7.36 -12.87 -14.02
N GLU A 451 -6.90 -11.62 -14.14
CA GLU A 451 -5.74 -11.26 -14.98
C GLU A 451 -4.40 -11.70 -14.34
N TYR A 452 -4.25 -11.54 -13.02
CA TYR A 452 -2.95 -11.74 -12.35
C TYR A 452 -2.71 -13.19 -11.91
N GLN A 453 -3.76 -13.97 -11.61
CA GLN A 453 -3.64 -15.40 -11.25
C GLN A 453 -2.86 -16.27 -12.25
N PRO A 454 -3.06 -16.18 -13.58
CA PRO A 454 -2.21 -16.93 -14.52
C PRO A 454 -0.78 -16.37 -14.60
N LYS A 455 -0.60 -15.05 -14.47
CA LYS A 455 0.72 -14.39 -14.58
C LYS A 455 1.69 -14.80 -13.48
N ILE A 456 1.22 -14.92 -12.23
CA ILE A 456 2.07 -15.36 -11.11
C ILE A 456 2.59 -16.79 -11.28
N ILE A 457 1.81 -17.71 -11.88
CA ILE A 457 2.27 -19.09 -12.14
C ILE A 457 3.44 -19.07 -13.14
N VAL A 458 3.28 -18.34 -14.25
CA VAL A 458 4.36 -18.15 -15.25
C VAL A 458 5.61 -17.52 -14.61
N ALA A 459 5.43 -16.52 -13.73
CA ALA A 459 6.53 -15.89 -13.01
C ALA A 459 7.28 -16.85 -12.08
N ARG A 460 6.55 -17.64 -11.29
CA ARG A 460 7.07 -18.66 -10.36
C ARG A 460 7.85 -19.77 -11.07
N ASP A 461 7.26 -20.35 -12.11
CA ASP A 461 7.88 -21.43 -12.87
C ASP A 461 9.18 -20.94 -13.53
N ARG A 462 9.17 -19.69 -14.04
CA ARG A 462 10.34 -19.06 -14.63
C ARG A 462 11.41 -18.70 -13.60
N ALA A 463 11.02 -18.16 -12.44
CA ALA A 463 11.92 -17.87 -11.31
C ALA A 463 12.65 -19.15 -10.84
N LYS A 464 11.90 -20.23 -10.64
CA LYS A 464 12.44 -21.55 -10.27
C LYS A 464 13.41 -22.08 -11.34
N LYS A 465 13.09 -21.90 -12.63
CA LYS A 465 13.94 -22.36 -13.74
C LYS A 465 15.26 -21.59 -13.83
N GLU A 466 15.23 -20.26 -13.71
CA GLU A 466 16.44 -19.42 -13.66
C GLU A 466 17.26 -19.70 -12.38
N GLN A 467 16.62 -19.96 -11.24
CA GLN A 467 17.32 -20.32 -10.00
C GLN A 467 18.04 -21.67 -10.11
N LEU A 468 17.43 -22.67 -10.75
CA LEU A 468 18.07 -23.97 -11.03
C LEU A 468 19.25 -23.82 -12.01
N ALA A 469 19.11 -22.99 -13.04
CA ALA A 469 20.19 -22.68 -13.98
C ALA A 469 21.36 -21.96 -13.30
N ALA A 470 21.09 -20.94 -12.47
CA ALA A 470 22.09 -20.25 -11.65
C ALA A 470 22.84 -21.23 -10.74
N THR A 471 22.10 -22.13 -10.07
CA THR A 471 22.66 -23.14 -9.17
C THR A 471 23.57 -24.12 -9.92
N SER A 472 23.11 -24.64 -11.05
CA SER A 472 23.87 -25.61 -11.87
C SER A 472 25.12 -24.97 -12.48
N TYR A 473 25.02 -23.72 -12.94
CA TYR A 473 26.17 -22.94 -13.40
C TYR A 473 27.20 -22.73 -12.28
N GLN A 474 26.79 -22.25 -11.11
CA GLN A 474 27.69 -22.06 -9.96
C GLN A 474 28.35 -23.38 -9.49
N GLN A 475 27.61 -24.49 -9.49
CA GLN A 475 28.15 -25.82 -9.21
C GLN A 475 29.21 -26.23 -10.22
N ALA A 476 28.99 -25.95 -11.52
CA ALA A 476 29.96 -26.22 -12.57
C ALA A 476 31.26 -25.43 -12.39
N ILE A 477 31.18 -24.11 -12.14
CA ILE A 477 32.35 -23.28 -11.85
C ILE A 477 33.11 -23.78 -10.61
N LYS A 478 32.40 -24.10 -9.52
CA LYS A 478 33.01 -24.60 -8.28
C LYS A 478 33.73 -25.94 -8.51
N ALA A 479 33.09 -26.87 -9.21
CA ALA A 479 33.66 -28.17 -9.52
C ALA A 479 34.87 -28.07 -10.46
N ALA A 480 34.84 -27.19 -11.47
CA ALA A 480 35.98 -26.92 -12.35
C ALA A 480 37.19 -26.35 -11.58
N ASN A 481 36.97 -25.37 -10.70
CA ASN A 481 38.02 -24.81 -9.85
C ASN A 481 38.64 -25.87 -8.93
N GLN A 482 37.81 -26.74 -8.33
CA GLN A 482 38.28 -27.86 -7.51
C GLN A 482 39.07 -28.89 -8.33
N ALA A 483 38.63 -29.20 -9.56
CA ALA A 483 39.32 -30.09 -10.48
C ALA A 483 40.69 -29.56 -10.91
N GLN A 484 40.80 -28.24 -11.12
CA GLN A 484 42.07 -27.57 -11.39
C GLN A 484 42.99 -27.58 -10.16
N ALA A 485 42.45 -27.39 -8.95
CA ALA A 485 43.22 -27.51 -7.71
C ALA A 485 43.77 -28.94 -7.48
N TYR A 486 42.98 -29.98 -7.77
CA TYR A 486 43.45 -31.37 -7.75
C TYR A 486 44.49 -31.67 -8.85
N SER A 487 44.30 -31.11 -10.06
CA SER A 487 45.27 -31.21 -11.16
C SER A 487 46.63 -30.61 -10.77
N ASN A 488 46.65 -29.42 -10.16
CA ASN A 488 47.86 -28.77 -9.67
C ASN A 488 48.56 -29.59 -8.57
N GLN A 489 47.79 -30.27 -7.72
CA GLN A 489 48.30 -31.20 -6.71
C GLN A 489 48.69 -32.58 -7.29
N ASN A 490 48.40 -32.83 -8.58
CA ASN A 490 48.54 -34.13 -9.27
C ASN A 490 47.80 -35.26 -8.53
N GLN A 491 46.59 -34.95 -8.04
CA GLN A 491 45.63 -35.91 -7.47
C GLN A 491 44.60 -36.27 -8.56
N TRP A 492 45.04 -37.01 -9.57
CA TRP A 492 44.31 -37.12 -10.84
C TRP A 492 42.93 -37.77 -10.71
N GLN A 493 42.73 -38.72 -9.78
CA GLN A 493 41.41 -39.29 -9.50
C GLN A 493 40.40 -38.23 -9.00
N GLY A 494 40.84 -37.33 -8.11
CA GLY A 494 40.04 -36.20 -7.64
C GLY A 494 39.76 -35.20 -8.76
N ALA A 495 40.77 -34.91 -9.59
CA ALA A 495 40.63 -34.03 -10.75
C ALA A 495 39.60 -34.56 -11.75
N VAL A 496 39.65 -35.85 -12.10
CA VAL A 496 38.66 -36.49 -12.99
C VAL A 496 37.26 -36.39 -12.40
N LYS A 497 37.05 -36.81 -11.14
CA LYS A 497 35.72 -36.76 -10.49
C LYS A 497 35.13 -35.35 -10.44
N SER A 498 35.95 -34.34 -10.12
CA SER A 498 35.49 -32.95 -10.10
C SER A 498 35.26 -32.38 -11.51
N TRP A 499 36.01 -32.80 -12.53
CA TRP A 499 35.71 -32.44 -13.93
C TRP A 499 34.44 -33.12 -14.44
N GLU A 500 34.17 -34.38 -14.08
CA GLU A 500 32.93 -35.08 -14.40
C GLU A 500 31.72 -34.34 -13.81
N GLN A 501 31.82 -33.94 -12.53
CA GLN A 501 30.81 -33.11 -11.88
C GLN A 501 30.64 -31.75 -12.59
N ALA A 502 31.75 -31.08 -12.98
CA ALA A 502 31.68 -29.81 -13.69
C ALA A 502 30.95 -29.94 -15.05
N VAL A 503 31.29 -30.98 -15.82
CA VAL A 503 30.66 -31.31 -17.11
C VAL A 503 29.19 -31.71 -16.94
N GLN A 504 28.83 -32.41 -15.85
CA GLN A 504 27.44 -32.76 -15.55
C GLN A 504 26.61 -31.52 -15.18
N SER A 505 27.11 -30.68 -14.27
CA SER A 505 26.40 -29.48 -13.81
C SER A 505 26.24 -28.43 -14.92
N VAL A 506 27.24 -28.20 -15.79
CA VAL A 506 27.10 -27.23 -16.89
C VAL A 506 26.06 -27.70 -17.93
N LYS A 507 25.97 -29.01 -18.19
CA LYS A 507 24.96 -29.60 -19.09
C LYS A 507 23.52 -29.57 -18.55
N GLN A 508 23.31 -29.21 -17.28
CA GLN A 508 21.98 -29.00 -16.69
C GLN A 508 21.45 -27.57 -16.88
N VAL A 509 22.27 -26.63 -17.38
CA VAL A 509 21.84 -25.27 -17.68
C VAL A 509 20.98 -25.27 -18.95
N GLY A 510 19.68 -25.01 -18.80
CA GLY A 510 18.71 -25.08 -19.90
C GLY A 510 18.87 -23.95 -20.93
N GLN A 511 18.69 -24.29 -22.22
CA GLN A 511 18.88 -23.39 -23.37
C GLN A 511 18.10 -22.07 -23.30
N ASP A 512 16.89 -22.09 -22.72
CA ASP A 512 16.03 -20.92 -22.62
C ASP A 512 16.30 -20.05 -21.38
N THR A 513 17.41 -20.24 -20.66
CA THR A 513 17.73 -19.53 -19.40
C THR A 513 18.83 -18.47 -19.57
N SER A 514 18.85 -17.46 -18.70
CA SER A 514 19.81 -16.35 -18.77
C SER A 514 21.28 -16.75 -18.64
N TYR A 515 21.55 -17.92 -18.05
CA TYR A 515 22.89 -18.49 -17.88
C TYR A 515 23.38 -19.30 -19.09
N PHE A 516 22.51 -19.64 -20.06
CA PHE A 516 22.90 -20.55 -21.14
C PHE A 516 24.09 -20.06 -21.97
N ASN A 517 24.07 -18.80 -22.40
CA ASN A 517 25.15 -18.19 -23.20
C ASN A 517 26.50 -18.11 -22.46
N GLN A 518 26.51 -18.29 -21.13
CA GLN A 518 27.71 -18.38 -20.30
C GLN A 518 28.14 -19.83 -20.07
N ALA A 519 27.18 -20.75 -19.98
CA ALA A 519 27.39 -22.18 -19.78
C ALA A 519 27.83 -22.91 -21.06
N GLU A 520 27.26 -22.58 -22.22
CA GLU A 520 27.50 -23.25 -23.51
C GLU A 520 28.99 -23.41 -23.87
N PRO A 521 29.84 -22.36 -23.91
CA PRO A 521 31.27 -22.51 -24.22
C PRO A 521 32.06 -23.29 -23.15
N LEU A 522 31.54 -23.35 -21.91
CA LEU A 522 32.15 -24.14 -20.84
C LEU A 522 31.90 -25.64 -21.01
N ILE A 523 30.87 -26.07 -21.76
CA ILE A 523 30.60 -27.49 -22.03
C ILE A 523 31.78 -28.12 -22.78
N GLU A 524 32.26 -27.47 -23.85
CA GLU A 524 33.43 -27.94 -24.62
C GLU A 524 34.71 -27.83 -23.79
N THR A 525 34.95 -26.67 -23.18
CA THR A 525 36.12 -26.38 -22.34
C THR A 525 36.30 -27.44 -21.24
N TYR A 526 35.25 -27.73 -20.46
CA TYR A 526 35.31 -28.68 -19.36
C TYR A 526 35.37 -30.13 -19.85
N THR A 527 34.78 -30.45 -21.01
CA THR A 527 34.91 -31.78 -21.61
C THR A 527 36.35 -32.04 -22.09
N ALA A 528 37.04 -31.02 -22.61
CA ALA A 528 38.45 -31.11 -22.97
C ALA A 528 39.35 -31.25 -21.73
N SER A 529 39.12 -30.45 -20.68
CA SER A 529 39.87 -30.55 -19.42
C SER A 529 39.63 -31.88 -18.69
N LEU A 530 38.41 -32.44 -18.75
CA LEU A 530 38.10 -33.79 -18.28
C LEU A 530 38.96 -34.84 -19.00
N LYS A 531 38.97 -34.81 -20.34
CA LYS A 531 39.76 -35.75 -21.16
C LYS A 531 41.25 -35.66 -20.81
N GLN A 532 41.79 -34.45 -20.66
CA GLN A 532 43.17 -34.25 -20.24
C GLN A 532 43.45 -34.84 -18.85
N ALA A 533 42.55 -34.65 -17.88
CA ALA A 533 42.70 -35.24 -16.54
C ALA A 533 42.60 -36.78 -16.56
N GLN A 534 41.73 -37.35 -17.41
CA GLN A 534 41.62 -38.80 -17.61
C GLN A 534 42.91 -39.38 -18.25
N GLU A 535 43.49 -38.71 -19.23
CA GLU A 535 44.79 -39.09 -19.82
C GLU A 535 45.93 -39.02 -18.78
N GLN A 536 45.97 -37.99 -17.92
CA GLN A 536 46.95 -37.94 -16.82
C GLN A 536 46.69 -39.04 -15.76
N PHE A 537 45.43 -39.34 -15.45
CA PHE A 537 45.10 -40.44 -14.52
C PHE A 537 45.52 -41.81 -15.07
N GLN A 538 45.37 -42.06 -16.38
CA GLN A 538 45.87 -43.28 -17.03
C GLN A 538 47.41 -43.37 -17.00
N LEU A 539 48.12 -42.24 -17.09
CA LEU A 539 49.59 -42.21 -17.08
C LEU A 539 50.23 -42.30 -15.69
N TYR A 540 49.51 -41.91 -14.62
CA TYR A 540 50.08 -41.79 -13.28
C TYR A 540 49.34 -42.59 -12.18
N GLY A 541 48.12 -43.06 -12.43
CA GLY A 541 47.26 -43.73 -11.44
C GLY A 541 46.78 -42.82 -10.31
N ASP A 542 46.28 -43.42 -9.22
CA ASP A 542 46.18 -42.71 -7.95
C ASP A 542 47.52 -42.79 -7.21
N LEU A 543 48.02 -41.62 -6.82
CA LEU A 543 49.26 -41.44 -6.07
C LEU A 543 49.01 -40.75 -4.73
N THR A 544 47.77 -40.74 -4.25
CA THR A 544 47.37 -40.06 -3.02
C THR A 544 47.97 -40.76 -1.79
N GLN A 545 47.84 -42.09 -1.69
CA GLN A 545 48.52 -42.86 -0.65
C GLN A 545 50.05 -42.74 -0.76
N THR A 546 50.61 -42.92 -1.96
CA THR A 546 52.05 -42.74 -2.25
C THR A 546 52.56 -41.37 -1.77
N ARG A 547 51.79 -40.29 -1.95
CA ARG A 547 52.14 -38.96 -1.43
C ARG A 547 52.11 -38.88 0.09
N ALA A 548 51.12 -39.46 0.75
CA ALA A 548 51.03 -39.46 2.21
C ALA A 548 52.22 -40.21 2.83
N GLU A 549 52.54 -41.40 2.29
CA GLU A 549 53.69 -42.20 2.72
C GLU A 549 55.02 -41.48 2.47
N LEU A 550 55.22 -40.85 1.30
CA LEU A 550 56.41 -40.04 1.01
C LEU A 550 56.52 -38.80 1.92
N ASN A 551 55.41 -38.13 2.21
CA ASN A 551 55.42 -36.92 3.03
C ASN A 551 55.75 -37.23 4.49
N SER A 552 55.18 -38.30 5.05
CA SER A 552 55.56 -38.84 6.37
C SER A 552 57.02 -39.30 6.39
N THR A 553 57.47 -40.02 5.36
CA THR A 553 58.84 -40.53 5.27
C THR A 553 59.90 -39.41 5.14
N CYS A 554 59.57 -38.29 4.48
CA CYS A 554 60.46 -37.13 4.38
C CYS A 554 60.31 -36.09 5.51
N THR A 555 59.26 -36.17 6.33
CA THR A 555 58.92 -35.17 7.35
C THR A 555 58.66 -35.85 8.69
N ASN A 556 59.74 -36.00 9.46
CA ASN A 556 59.69 -36.40 10.87
C ASN A 556 59.92 -35.15 11.73
N THR A 557 60.64 -35.24 12.85
CA THR A 557 61.00 -34.11 13.73
C THR A 557 61.77 -32.98 13.03
N ILE A 558 62.39 -33.29 11.89
CA ILE A 558 62.94 -32.32 10.94
C ILE A 558 62.60 -32.74 9.50
N LYS A 559 62.67 -31.79 8.55
CA LYS A 559 62.49 -32.06 7.13
C LYS A 559 63.77 -32.71 6.56
N ILE A 560 63.69 -34.03 6.34
CA ILE A 560 64.81 -34.88 5.90
C ILE A 560 65.01 -34.81 4.39
N CYS A 561 63.90 -34.72 3.65
CA CYS A 561 63.91 -34.60 2.20
C CYS A 561 62.76 -33.76 1.64
N THR A 562 62.90 -33.38 0.37
CA THR A 562 61.77 -33.05 -0.50
C THR A 562 61.60 -34.17 -1.53
N PHE A 563 60.41 -34.31 -2.09
CA PHE A 563 60.14 -35.30 -3.15
C PHE A 563 59.33 -34.68 -4.28
N THR A 564 59.34 -35.34 -5.43
CA THR A 564 58.56 -34.98 -6.62
C THR A 564 58.28 -36.26 -7.40
N ILE A 565 57.02 -36.46 -7.78
CA ILE A 565 56.62 -37.55 -8.69
C ILE A 565 56.32 -36.93 -10.05
N LYS A 566 57.11 -37.27 -11.07
CA LYS A 566 56.97 -36.82 -12.47
C LYS A 566 57.54 -37.88 -13.41
N ASN A 567 56.99 -38.00 -14.61
CA ASN A 567 57.46 -38.91 -15.66
C ASN A 567 57.61 -40.36 -15.14
N GLN A 568 56.58 -40.86 -14.46
CA GLN A 568 56.54 -42.20 -13.84
C GLN A 568 57.76 -42.54 -12.96
N LYS A 569 58.36 -41.56 -12.26
CA LYS A 569 59.37 -41.80 -11.23
C LYS A 569 59.18 -40.94 -9.99
N ILE A 570 59.56 -41.51 -8.84
CA ILE A 570 59.69 -40.80 -7.57
C ILE A 570 61.12 -40.26 -7.48
N SER A 571 61.29 -38.95 -7.38
CA SER A 571 62.59 -38.30 -7.19
C SER A 571 62.62 -37.61 -5.83
N VAL A 572 63.49 -38.09 -4.95
CA VAL A 572 63.69 -37.61 -3.57
C VAL A 572 65.01 -36.86 -3.49
N ARG A 573 65.04 -35.69 -2.85
CA ARG A 573 66.25 -34.89 -2.64
C ARG A 573 66.44 -34.65 -1.15
N LEU A 574 67.61 -35.04 -0.61
CA LEU A 574 67.96 -34.78 0.79
C LEU A 574 68.09 -33.27 1.02
N THR A 575 67.67 -32.80 2.20
CA THR A 575 67.85 -31.39 2.59
C THR A 575 69.33 -31.07 2.85
N PRO A 576 69.79 -29.82 2.65
CA PRO A 576 71.18 -29.43 2.92
C PRO A 576 71.65 -29.72 4.34
N GLU A 577 70.74 -29.62 5.30
CA GLU A 577 70.96 -29.86 6.73
C GLU A 577 71.23 -31.36 6.97
N TYR A 578 70.37 -32.23 6.41
CA TYR A 578 70.51 -33.68 6.53
C TYR A 578 71.74 -34.21 5.78
N ASP A 579 71.99 -33.74 4.55
CA ASP A 579 73.14 -34.22 3.76
C ASP A 579 74.48 -33.78 4.38
N ARG A 580 74.57 -32.60 5.04
CA ARG A 580 75.75 -32.21 5.84
C ARG A 580 76.01 -33.17 7.01
N LEU A 581 74.97 -33.52 7.76
CA LEU A 581 75.10 -34.47 8.89
C LEU A 581 75.45 -35.89 8.43
N PHE A 582 75.01 -36.29 7.23
CA PHE A 582 75.39 -37.54 6.59
C PHE A 582 76.86 -37.52 6.12
N GLN A 583 77.31 -36.43 5.49
CA GLN A 583 78.71 -36.24 5.08
C GLN A 583 79.70 -36.23 6.26
N ALA A 584 79.26 -35.81 7.45
CA ALA A 584 80.06 -35.84 8.68
C ALA A 584 80.30 -37.25 9.27
N ASN A 585 79.87 -38.33 8.58
CA ASN A 585 80.01 -39.72 9.02
C ASN A 585 79.40 -40.03 10.41
N ASN A 586 78.35 -39.30 10.81
CA ASN A 586 77.64 -39.60 12.05
C ASN A 586 76.95 -40.99 11.95
N PRO A 587 77.26 -41.96 12.85
CA PRO A 587 76.70 -43.32 12.77
C PRO A 587 75.17 -43.37 12.87
N GLN A 588 74.55 -42.47 13.65
CA GLN A 588 73.10 -42.41 13.80
C GLN A 588 72.43 -41.98 12.48
N ILE A 589 73.05 -41.05 11.75
CA ILE A 589 72.54 -40.54 10.46
C ILE A 589 72.79 -41.54 9.33
N GLN A 590 73.90 -42.31 9.37
CA GLN A 590 74.08 -43.44 8.45
C GLN A 590 73.03 -44.53 8.68
N SER A 591 72.72 -44.87 9.94
CA SER A 591 71.65 -45.82 10.28
C SER A 591 70.28 -45.33 9.81
N HIS A 592 69.91 -44.08 10.14
CA HIS A 592 68.67 -43.46 9.70
C HIS A 592 68.54 -43.41 8.17
N PHE A 593 69.62 -43.16 7.43
CA PHE A 593 69.60 -43.20 5.96
C PHE A 593 69.29 -44.59 5.40
N GLN A 594 69.70 -45.68 6.06
CA GLN A 594 69.29 -47.02 5.64
C GLN A 594 67.78 -47.24 5.87
N SER A 595 67.25 -46.82 7.02
CA SER A 595 65.80 -46.88 7.30
C SER A 595 64.99 -46.06 6.30
N LEU A 596 65.42 -44.84 6.00
CA LEU A 596 64.85 -43.97 4.96
C LEU A 596 64.86 -44.68 3.59
N LYS A 597 65.98 -45.27 3.19
CA LYS A 597 66.11 -46.01 1.93
C LYS A 597 65.18 -47.24 1.88
N TYR A 598 64.98 -47.95 2.98
CA TYR A 598 64.02 -49.06 3.06
C TYR A 598 62.57 -48.58 2.95
N ALA A 599 62.18 -47.53 3.68
CA ALA A 599 60.84 -46.94 3.58
C ALA A 599 60.54 -46.47 2.14
N LEU A 600 61.45 -45.70 1.54
CA LEU A 600 61.33 -45.24 0.15
C LEU A 600 61.32 -46.40 -0.87
N THR A 601 61.95 -47.54 -0.56
CA THR A 601 61.89 -48.75 -1.40
C THR A 601 60.52 -49.43 -1.28
N ALA A 602 59.96 -49.55 -0.08
CA ALA A 602 58.61 -50.11 0.11
C ALA A 602 57.55 -49.26 -0.62
N ILE A 603 57.63 -47.94 -0.50
CA ILE A 603 56.75 -47.00 -1.21
C ILE A 603 56.90 -47.13 -2.73
N SER A 604 58.14 -47.28 -3.22
CA SER A 604 58.45 -47.52 -4.65
C SER A 604 57.81 -48.81 -5.17
N GLN A 605 57.80 -49.87 -4.37
CA GLN A 605 57.18 -51.15 -4.71
C GLN A 605 55.64 -51.05 -4.66
N ASN A 606 55.07 -50.47 -3.60
CA ASN A 606 53.62 -50.26 -3.45
C ASN A 606 53.04 -49.42 -4.61
N ALA A 607 53.74 -48.36 -5.01
CA ALA A 607 53.33 -47.46 -6.08
C ALA A 607 53.67 -47.97 -7.50
N GLN A 608 54.44 -49.06 -7.62
CA GLN A 608 55.05 -49.53 -8.88
C GLN A 608 55.84 -48.43 -9.64
N LEU A 609 56.46 -47.48 -8.91
CA LEU A 609 57.23 -46.38 -9.49
C LEU A 609 58.71 -46.44 -9.06
N PRO A 610 59.69 -46.34 -9.99
CA PRO A 610 61.10 -46.29 -9.65
C PRO A 610 61.44 -45.07 -8.78
N VAL A 611 62.26 -45.29 -7.75
CA VAL A 611 62.71 -44.26 -6.81
C VAL A 611 64.18 -43.90 -7.00
N PHE A 612 64.44 -42.61 -6.99
CA PHE A 612 65.76 -42.00 -7.12
C PHE A 612 66.00 -41.10 -5.89
N ILE A 613 67.16 -41.22 -5.24
CA ILE A 613 67.55 -40.38 -4.10
C ILE A 613 68.78 -39.56 -4.48
N TYR A 614 68.63 -38.24 -4.44
CA TYR A 614 69.64 -37.24 -4.76
C TYR A 614 70.16 -36.56 -3.49
N ASN A 615 71.44 -36.20 -3.47
CA ASN A 615 72.02 -35.35 -2.41
C ASN A 615 71.54 -33.90 -2.51
N ALA A 616 71.93 -33.06 -1.54
CA ALA A 616 71.56 -31.65 -1.53
C ALA A 616 72.02 -30.89 -2.79
N GLN A 617 73.09 -31.35 -3.45
CA GLN A 617 73.68 -30.80 -4.67
C GLN A 617 73.00 -31.33 -5.95
N GLY A 618 72.10 -32.32 -5.86
CA GLY A 618 71.39 -32.92 -7.00
C GLY A 618 72.10 -34.11 -7.67
N GLN A 619 73.21 -34.60 -7.11
CA GLN A 619 73.88 -35.81 -7.57
C GLN A 619 73.16 -37.06 -7.02
N GLU A 620 73.06 -38.10 -7.84
CA GLU A 620 72.39 -39.34 -7.46
C GLU A 620 73.21 -40.14 -6.42
N ARG A 621 72.57 -40.50 -5.31
CA ARG A 621 73.13 -41.41 -4.28
C ARG A 621 72.54 -42.82 -4.36
N TYR A 622 71.34 -42.98 -4.92
CA TYR A 622 70.64 -44.26 -5.01
C TYR A 622 69.57 -44.24 -6.11
N MET A 623 69.38 -45.35 -6.80
CA MET A 623 68.27 -45.61 -7.71
C MET A 623 67.77 -47.04 -7.51
N ARG A 624 66.46 -47.23 -7.55
CA ARG A 624 65.83 -48.56 -7.57
C ARG A 624 64.58 -48.57 -8.43
N GLN A 625 64.47 -49.60 -9.27
CA GLN A 625 63.23 -49.95 -9.97
C GLN A 625 62.29 -50.74 -9.02
N PRO A 626 60.96 -50.67 -9.21
CA PRO A 626 60.06 -51.67 -8.65
C PRO A 626 60.41 -53.07 -9.17
N GLN A 627 59.82 -54.11 -8.55
CA GLN A 627 60.00 -55.52 -8.94
C GLN A 627 58.68 -56.09 -9.46
#